data_AF-A0A9E2AAR5-F1
#
_entry.id   AF-A0A9E2AAR5-F1
#
_cell.length_a   1.000
_cell.length_b   1.000
_cell.length_c   1.000
_cell.angle_alpha   90.00
_cell.angle_beta   90.00
_cell.angle_gamma   90.00
#
_symmetry.space_group_name_H-M   'P 1'
#
loop_
_entity.id
_entity.type
_entity.pdbx_description
1 polymer ?
#
loop_
_entity_poly.entity_id
_entity_poly.type
_entity_poly.pdbx_seq_one_letter_code
_entity_poly.pdbx_strand_id
1 'polypeptide(L)'
;MVASQAVLEEKPASVVLSLTEEMETLAAAGEWERIEDIASRLRAAVMQVPETERRPVLLAVQRSTEKVATDARKARETVTGKLSELRRGQVAKKAYELR
;
A
#
# COMPACT_ATOMS: atom_id res chain seq x y z
N MET A 1 2.01 -39.27 17.59
CA MET A 1 0.76 -38.82 16.97
C MET A 1 1.10 -37.70 16.02
N VAL A 2 0.87 -37.93 14.73
CA VAL A 2 1.16 -37.00 13.64
C VAL A 2 0.21 -35.82 13.78
N ALA A 3 0.72 -34.64 14.16
CA ALA A 3 -0.01 -33.40 14.02
C ALA A 3 -0.12 -33.15 12.52
N SER A 4 -1.29 -33.50 11.99
CA SER A 4 -1.64 -33.52 10.59
C SER A 4 -1.16 -32.28 9.87
N GLN A 5 -0.53 -32.52 8.73
CA GLN A 5 -0.12 -31.58 7.70
C GLN A 5 -1.35 -30.89 7.08
N ALA A 6 -2.13 -30.19 7.88
CA ALA A 6 -3.05 -29.17 7.43
C ALA A 6 -2.25 -27.87 7.24
N VAL A 7 -1.21 -27.94 6.40
CA VAL A 7 -0.98 -26.81 5.50
C VAL A 7 -2.23 -26.83 4.64
N LEU A 8 -3.27 -26.11 5.06
CA LEU A 8 -4.32 -25.69 4.15
C LEU A 8 -3.54 -25.18 2.94
N GLU A 9 -3.60 -25.88 1.81
CA GLU A 9 -3.08 -25.36 0.56
C GLU A 9 -3.87 -24.08 0.30
N GLU A 10 -3.39 -22.96 0.87
CA GLU A 10 -3.91 -21.65 0.60
C GLU A 10 -3.77 -21.51 -0.90
N LYS A 11 -4.91 -21.45 -1.57
CA LYS A 11 -4.94 -21.30 -3.01
C LYS A 11 -4.09 -20.07 -3.33
N PRO A 12 -3.21 -20.12 -4.32
CA PRO A 12 -2.34 -18.98 -4.63
C PRO A 12 -3.15 -17.69 -4.87
N ALA A 13 -4.40 -17.81 -5.34
CA ALA A 13 -5.35 -16.70 -5.44
C ALA A 13 -5.74 -16.07 -4.09
N SER A 14 -5.93 -16.85 -3.02
CA SER A 14 -6.24 -16.31 -1.69
C SER A 14 -5.07 -15.56 -1.08
N VAL A 15 -3.84 -16.03 -1.32
CA VAL A 15 -2.62 -15.33 -0.89
C VAL A 15 -2.50 -13.97 -1.59
N VAL A 16 -2.82 -13.89 -2.88
CA VAL A 16 -2.82 -12.59 -3.57
C VAL A 16 -3.86 -11.65 -2.98
N LEU A 17 -5.07 -12.15 -2.70
CA LEU A 17 -6.14 -11.33 -2.13
C LEU A 17 -5.81 -10.83 -0.72
N SER A 18 -5.23 -11.68 0.14
CA SER A 18 -4.83 -11.25 1.48
C SER A 18 -3.72 -10.19 1.43
N LEU A 19 -2.73 -10.36 0.55
CA LEU A 19 -1.69 -9.34 0.36
C LEU A 19 -2.26 -8.02 -0.21
N THR A 20 -3.29 -8.07 -1.07
CA THR A 20 -3.96 -6.82 -1.53
C THR A 20 -4.70 -6.12 -0.41
N GLU A 21 -5.39 -6.86 0.48
CA GLU A 21 -6.08 -6.29 1.63
C GLU A 21 -5.09 -5.69 2.64
N GLU A 22 -3.96 -6.37 2.88
CA GLU A 22 -2.87 -5.86 3.72
C GLU A 22 -2.30 -4.55 3.16
N MET A 23 -2.07 -4.49 1.85
CA MET A 23 -1.60 -3.29 1.16
C MET A 23 -2.56 -2.11 1.33
N GLU A 24 -3.87 -2.33 1.19
CA GLU A 24 -4.88 -1.29 1.40
C GLU A 24 -4.93 -0.80 2.85
N THR A 25 -4.82 -1.73 3.80
CA THR A 25 -4.81 -1.42 5.24
C THR A 25 -3.62 -0.54 5.59
N LEU A 26 -2.44 -0.87 5.10
CA LEU A 26 -1.21 -0.09 5.32
C LEU A 26 -1.28 1.27 4.65
N ALA A 27 -1.83 1.35 3.43
CA ALA A 27 -2.05 2.62 2.75
C ALA A 27 -3.00 3.53 3.54
N ALA A 28 -4.09 2.98 4.07
CA ALA A 28 -5.01 3.72 4.93
C ALA A 28 -4.37 4.17 6.25
N ALA A 29 -3.46 3.37 6.80
CA ALA A 29 -2.66 3.72 7.99
C ALA A 29 -1.51 4.70 7.68
N GLY A 30 -1.18 4.93 6.41
CA GLY A 30 -0.06 5.76 5.99
C GLY A 30 1.31 5.10 6.19
N GLU A 31 1.36 3.78 6.35
CA GLU A 31 2.59 2.99 6.52
C GLU A 31 3.27 2.69 5.17
N TRP A 32 3.61 3.75 4.43
CA TRP A 32 4.09 3.66 3.04
C TRP A 32 5.37 2.86 2.87
N GLU A 33 6.27 2.87 3.85
CA GLU A 33 7.53 2.11 3.82
C GLU A 33 7.30 0.60 3.73
N ARG A 34 6.22 0.09 4.34
CA ARG A 34 5.90 -1.35 4.34
C ARG A 34 5.20 -1.82 3.07
N ILE A 35 4.69 -0.90 2.25
CA ILE A 35 3.96 -1.22 1.03
C ILE A 35 4.90 -1.72 -0.08
N GLU A 36 6.16 -1.24 -0.12
CA GLU A 36 7.13 -1.67 -1.14
C GLU A 36 7.45 -3.18 -1.05
N ASP A 37 7.63 -3.69 0.17
CA ASP A 37 7.84 -5.11 0.42
C ASP A 37 6.64 -5.95 -0.03
N ILE A 38 5.42 -5.45 0.20
CA ILE A 38 4.20 -6.14 -0.21
C ILE A 38 4.07 -6.16 -1.73
N ALA A 39 4.39 -5.08 -2.44
CA ALA A 39 4.31 -5.05 -3.90
C ALA A 39 5.19 -6.13 -4.55
N SER A 40 6.38 -6.37 -3.99
CA SER A 40 7.29 -7.42 -4.44
C SER A 40 6.73 -8.82 -4.17
N ARG A 41 6.19 -9.05 -2.98
CA ARG A 41 5.52 -10.31 -2.60
C ARG A 41 4.27 -10.58 -3.45
N LEU A 42 3.49 -9.54 -3.75
CA LEU A 42 2.28 -9.62 -4.56
C LEU A 42 2.59 -10.06 -5.99
N ARG A 43 3.65 -9.50 -6.59
CA ARG A 43 4.11 -9.89 -7.93
C ARG A 43 4.50 -11.37 -7.96
N ALA A 44 5.22 -11.85 -6.94
CA ALA A 44 5.59 -13.26 -6.85
C ALA A 44 4.35 -14.16 -6.68
N ALA A 45 3.41 -13.78 -5.81
CA ALA A 45 2.20 -14.54 -5.56
C ALA A 45 1.29 -14.65 -6.80
N VAL A 46 1.14 -13.57 -7.57
CA VAL A 46 0.36 -13.57 -8.82
C VAL A 46 0.91 -14.56 -9.85
N MET A 47 2.24 -14.71 -9.92
CA MET A 47 2.88 -15.67 -10.83
C MET A 47 2.61 -17.13 -10.46
N GLN A 48 2.27 -17.40 -9.19
CA GLN A 48 1.88 -18.73 -8.72
C GLN A 48 0.41 -19.05 -9.00
N VAL A 49 -0.41 -18.07 -9.38
CA VAL A 49 -1.82 -18.28 -9.73
C VAL A 49 -1.93 -18.96 -11.12
N PRO A 50 -2.68 -20.06 -11.24
CA PRO A 50 -2.97 -20.70 -12.54
C PRO A 50 -3.58 -19.71 -13.54
N GLU A 51 -3.24 -19.84 -14.82
CA GLU A 51 -3.69 -18.91 -15.87
C GLU A 51 -5.22 -18.81 -15.98
N THR A 52 -5.92 -19.93 -15.74
CA THR A 52 -7.38 -20.03 -15.73
C THR A 52 -8.04 -19.13 -14.68
N GLU A 53 -7.33 -18.85 -13.58
CA GLU A 53 -7.81 -18.07 -12.43
C GLU A 53 -7.14 -16.69 -12.32
N ARG A 54 -6.10 -16.43 -13.13
CA ARG A 54 -5.27 -15.22 -13.02
C ARG A 54 -6.02 -13.94 -13.39
N ARG A 55 -6.93 -14.01 -14.37
CA ARG A 55 -7.68 -12.82 -14.85
C ARG A 55 -8.50 -12.13 -13.75
N PRO A 56 -9.40 -12.82 -13.00
CA PRO A 56 -10.15 -12.17 -11.94
C PRO A 56 -9.24 -11.65 -10.82
N VAL A 57 -8.16 -12.37 -10.49
CA VAL A 57 -7.18 -11.94 -9.48
C VAL A 57 -6.47 -10.66 -9.90
N LEU A 58 -6.00 -10.57 -11.15
CA LEU A 58 -5.37 -9.36 -11.69
C LEU A 58 -6.31 -8.16 -11.68
N LEU A 59 -7.60 -8.36 -11.95
CA LEU A 59 -8.60 -7.27 -11.86
C LEU A 59 -8.84 -6.80 -10.42
N ALA A 60 -8.73 -7.69 -9.44
CA ALA A 60 -8.81 -7.31 -8.02
C ALA A 60 -7.57 -6.53 -7.60
N VAL A 61 -6.38 -7.03 -7.96
CA VAL A 61 -5.09 -6.36 -7.74
C VAL A 61 -5.09 -4.97 -8.37
N GLN A 62 -5.52 -4.84 -9.64
CA GLN A 62 -5.57 -3.55 -10.33
C GLN A 62 -6.42 -2.54 -9.56
N ARG A 63 -7.66 -2.91 -9.19
CA ARG A 63 -8.56 -2.04 -8.43
C ARG A 63 -7.96 -1.60 -7.10
N SER A 64 -7.32 -2.54 -6.39
CA SER A 64 -6.63 -2.26 -5.14
C SER A 64 -5.48 -1.27 -5.33
N THR A 65 -4.63 -1.50 -6.34
CA THR A 65 -3.51 -0.59 -6.65
C THR A 65 -3.97 0.81 -7.06
N GLU A 66 -5.10 0.94 -7.78
CA GLU A 66 -5.68 2.25 -8.12
C GLU A 66 -6.18 3.01 -6.89
N LYS A 67 -6.78 2.30 -5.94
CA LYS A 67 -7.21 2.86 -4.64
C LYS A 67 -6.01 3.33 -3.83
N VAL A 68 -5.00 2.49 -3.65
CA VAL A 68 -3.76 2.84 -2.94
C VAL A 68 -3.04 4.02 -3.60
N ALA A 69 -2.98 4.06 -4.93
CA ALA A 69 -2.40 5.19 -5.66
C ALA A 69 -3.16 6.50 -5.43
N THR A 70 -4.49 6.42 -5.31
CA THR A 70 -5.33 7.58 -4.99
C THR A 70 -5.05 8.08 -3.57
N ASP A 71 -4.94 7.18 -2.61
CA ASP A 71 -4.63 7.54 -1.21
C ASP A 71 -3.23 8.12 -1.07
N ALA A 72 -2.25 7.57 -1.79
CA ALA A 72 -0.89 8.13 -1.85
C ALA A 72 -0.87 9.55 -2.41
N ARG A 73 -1.69 9.87 -3.43
CA ARG A 73 -1.81 11.24 -3.96
C ARG A 73 -2.37 12.20 -2.90
N LYS A 74 -3.43 11.81 -2.21
CA LYS A 74 -4.03 12.63 -1.13
C LYS A 74 -3.04 12.87 0.02
N ALA A 75 -2.29 11.84 0.41
CA ALA A 75 -1.25 11.96 1.43
C ALA A 75 -0.16 12.95 1.00
N ARG A 76 0.30 12.87 -0.26
CA ARG A 76 1.28 13.80 -0.84
C ARG A 76 0.78 15.24 -0.87
N GLU A 77 -0.46 15.47 -1.27
CA GLU A 77 -1.09 16.80 -1.26
C GLU A 77 -1.12 17.38 0.16
N THR A 78 -1.48 16.56 1.15
CA THR A 78 -1.52 16.95 2.55
C THR A 78 -0.13 17.35 3.08
N VAL A 79 0.90 16.54 2.80
CA VAL A 79 2.28 16.85 3.18
C VAL A 79 2.76 18.14 2.51
N THR A 80 2.46 18.32 1.23
CA THR A 80 2.86 19.52 0.47
C THR A 80 2.20 20.79 1.02
N GLY A 81 0.92 20.70 1.40
CA GLY A 81 0.20 21.77 2.07
C GLY A 81 0.85 22.17 3.39
N LYS A 82 1.05 21.20 4.29
CA LYS A 82 1.72 21.41 5.59
C LYS A 82 3.13 21.98 5.44
N LEU A 83 3.90 21.51 4.47
CA LEU A 83 5.24 22.04 4.20
C LEU A 83 5.20 23.51 3.76
N SER A 84 4.21 23.88 2.95
CA SER A 84 4.02 25.26 2.51
C SER A 84 3.62 26.18 3.66
N GLU A 85 2.78 25.71 4.59
CA GLU A 85 2.45 26.40 5.83
C GLU A 85 3.68 26.58 6.73
N LEU A 86 4.48 25.53 6.94
CA LEU A 86 5.72 25.60 7.71
C LEU A 86 6.72 26.62 7.12
N ARG A 87 6.90 26.61 5.80
CA ARG A 87 7.77 27.58 5.11
C ARG A 87 7.29 29.02 5.34
N ARG A 88 5.98 29.27 5.20
CA ARG A 88 5.40 30.60 5.48
C ARG A 88 5.59 31.01 6.94
N GLY A 89 5.39 30.09 7.88
CA GLY A 89 5.62 30.32 9.30
C GLY A 89 7.09 30.66 9.61
N GLN A 90 8.04 29.95 9.00
CA GLN A 90 9.47 30.24 9.13
C GLN A 90 9.85 31.62 8.57
N VAL A 91 9.29 32.01 7.43
CA VAL A 91 9.48 33.35 6.85
C VAL A 91 8.94 34.43 7.78
N ALA A 92 7.72 34.25 8.30
CA ALA A 92 7.11 35.19 9.25
C ALA A 92 7.94 35.31 10.53
N LYS A 93 8.39 34.19 11.11
CA LYS A 93 9.25 34.17 12.31
C LYS A 93 10.53 34.97 12.09
N LYS A 94 11.24 34.74 10.99
CA LYS A 94 12.46 35.50 10.65
C LYS A 94 12.21 36.99 10.50
N ALA A 95 11.07 37.38 9.92
CA ALA A 95 10.71 38.79 9.76
C ALA A 95 10.45 39.49 11.11
N TYR A 96 9.91 38.76 12.11
CA TYR A 96 9.73 39.28 13.45
C TYR A 96 11.03 39.34 14.26
N GLU A 97 11.97 38.40 14.08
CA GLU A 97 13.27 38.40 14.77
C GLU A 97 14.24 39.50 14.25
N LEU A 98 13.98 40.05 13.06
CA LEU A 98 14.76 41.15 12.45
C LEU A 98 14.24 42.55 12.84
N ARG A 99 13.16 42.64 13.62
CA ARG A 99 12.59 43.88 14.16
C ARG A 99 12.93 44.04 15.63
#